data_AF-A0A183FLQ3-F1
#
_entry.id   AF-A0A183FLQ3-F1
#
_cell.length_a   1.000
_cell.length_b   1.000
_cell.length_c   1.000
_cell.angle_alpha   90.00
_cell.angle_beta   90.00
_cell.angle_gamma   90.00
#
_symmetry.space_group_name_H-M   'P 1'
#
loop_
_entity.id
_entity.type
_entity.pdbx_description
1 polymer ?
#
loop_
_entity_poly.entity_id
_entity_poly.type
_entity_poly.pdbx_seq_one_letter_code
_entity_poly.pdbx_strand_id
1 'polypeptide(L)' 'MVNETEEKDRRLALIRSQRFKKVLLFDNAASHRAKVTTNKLAQLGYVHMPHPQYSPDISSCDYHYL' A
#
# COMPACT_ATOMS: atom_id res chain seq x y z
N MET A 1 -37.15 1.36 9.52
CA MET A 1 -36.18 0.66 10.37
C MET A 1 -35.15 0.02 9.46
N VAL A 2 -33.89 0.42 9.53
CA VAL A 2 -32.81 -0.26 8.79
C VAL A 2 -32.69 -1.66 9.38
N ASN A 3 -32.65 -2.70 8.56
CA ASN A 3 -32.59 -4.06 9.06
C ASN A 3 -31.18 -4.35 9.62
N GLU A 4 -31.12 -5.17 10.67
CA GLU A 4 -29.90 -5.44 11.43
C GLU A 4 -28.79 -6.08 10.58
N THR A 5 -29.19 -6.73 9.48
CA THR A 5 -28.31 -7.37 8.49
C THR A 5 -27.59 -6.34 7.62
N GLU A 6 -28.31 -5.35 7.06
CA GLU A 6 -27.69 -4.27 6.27
C GLU A 6 -26.73 -3.44 7.12
N GLU A 7 -27.01 -3.27 8.41
CA GLU A 7 -26.10 -2.55 9.30
C GLU A 7 -24.78 -3.31 9.51
N LYS A 8 -24.84 -4.63 9.70
CA LYS A 8 -23.65 -5.48 9.85
C LYS A 8 -22.80 -5.50 8.57
N ASP A 9 -23.43 -5.59 7.40
CA ASP A 9 -22.73 -5.56 6.12
C ASP A 9 -22.01 -4.23 5.88
N ARG A 10 -22.65 -3.10 6.24
CA ARG A 10 -22.03 -1.77 6.18
C ARG A 10 -20.82 -1.66 7.11
N ARG A 11 -20.92 -2.19 8.34
CA ARG A 11 -19.79 -2.22 9.29
C ARG A 11 -18.64 -3.09 8.74
N LEU A 12 -18.93 -4.24 8.14
CA LEU A 12 -17.93 -5.12 7.54
C LEU A 12 -17.24 -4.46 6.33
N ALA A 13 -17.99 -3.78 5.47
CA ALA A 13 -17.45 -3.02 4.34
C ALA A 13 -16.54 -1.88 4.82
N LEU A 14 -16.96 -1.16 5.88
CA LEU A 14 -16.15 -0.11 6.49
C LEU A 14 -14.84 -0.65 7.07
N ILE A 15 -14.89 -1.75 7.84
CA ILE A 15 -13.72 -2.40 8.41
C ILE A 15 -12.75 -2.88 7.31
N ARG A 16 -13.27 -3.46 6.22
CA ARG A 16 -12.44 -3.85 5.06
C ARG A 16 -11.76 -2.65 4.42
N SER A 17 -12.49 -1.55 4.21
CA SER A 17 -11.90 -0.33 3.65
C SER A 17 -10.79 0.26 4.53
N GLN A 18 -10.90 0.12 5.85
CA GLN A 18 -9.93 0.62 6.82
C GLN A 18 -8.72 -0.30 6.99
N ARG A 19 -8.88 -1.62 6.86
CA ARG A 19 -7.81 -2.60 7.07
C ARG A 19 -6.86 -2.76 5.89
N PHE A 20 -7.31 -2.51 4.67
CA PHE A 20 -6.51 -2.77 3.47
C PHE A 20 -6.00 -1.47 2.84
N LYS A 21 -5.07 -0.80 3.53
CA LYS A 21 -4.25 0.22 2.88
C LYS A 21 -3.21 -0.50 2.03
N LYS A 22 -3.20 -0.24 0.73
CA LYS A 22 -2.21 -0.82 -0.18
C LYS A 22 -0.88 -0.14 0.07
N VAL A 23 0.05 -0.81 0.76
CA VAL A 23 1.40 -0.30 1.01
C VAL A 23 2.35 -0.88 -0.01
N LEU A 24 3.22 -0.04 -0.57
CA LEU A 24 4.23 -0.44 -1.53
C LEU A 24 5.62 -0.12 -0.98
N LEU A 25 6.50 -1.12 -0.99
CA LEU A 25 7.92 -1.02 -0.69
C LEU A 25 8.70 -1.16 -1.99
N PHE A 26 9.50 -0.16 -2.34
CA PHE A 26 10.44 -0.20 -3.47
C PHE A 26 11.69 0.60 -3.07
N ASP A 27 12.78 0.43 -3.83
CA ASP A 27 14.07 1.04 -3.54
C ASP A 27 14.10 2.56 -3.85
N ASN A 28 15.24 3.21 -3.65
CA ASN A 28 15.35 4.66 -3.87
C ASN A 28 15.68 5.06 -5.31
N ALA A 29 15.52 4.18 -6.31
CA ALA A 29 15.88 4.52 -7.69
C ALA A 29 15.09 5.73 -8.22
N ALA A 30 15.75 6.54 -9.04
CA ALA A 30 15.20 7.82 -9.51
C ALA A 30 13.87 7.67 -10.27
N SER A 31 13.70 6.57 -11.03
CA SER A 31 12.47 6.24 -11.75
C SER A 31 11.28 6.02 -10.81
N HIS A 32 11.48 5.39 -9.66
CA HIS A 32 10.41 5.12 -8.69
C HIS A 32 10.04 6.37 -7.88
N ARG A 33 11.00 7.26 -7.65
CA ARG A 33 10.78 8.56 -6.98
C ARG A 33 10.27 9.67 -7.92
N ALA A 34 10.23 9.41 -9.22
CA ALA A 34 9.75 10.37 -10.21
C ALA A 34 8.29 10.78 -9.90
N LYS A 35 7.98 12.06 -10.13
CA LYS A 35 6.64 12.64 -9.86
C LYS A 35 5.51 11.90 -10.58
N VAL A 36 5.76 11.45 -11.80
CA VAL A 36 4.79 10.68 -12.60
C VAL A 36 4.42 9.37 -11.88
N THR A 37 5.43 8.66 -11.36
CA THR A 37 5.25 7.41 -10.64
C THR A 37 4.51 7.61 -9.33
N THR A 38 4.94 8.57 -8.51
CA THR A 38 4.32 8.85 -7.20
C THR A 38 2.88 9.35 -7.33
N ASN A 39 2.60 10.18 -8.34
CA ASN A 39 1.23 10.59 -8.66
C ASN A 39 0.34 9.41 -9.05
N LYS A 40 0.86 8.48 -9.86
CA LYS A 40 0.09 7.30 -10.27
C LYS A 40 -0.19 6.37 -9.09
N LEU A 41 0.78 6.19 -8.19
CA LEU A 41 0.60 5.41 -6.96
C LEU A 41 -0.49 6.01 -6.08
N ALA A 42 -0.49 7.33 -5.89
CA ALA A 42 -1.52 8.03 -5.13
C ALA A 42 -2.92 7.86 -5.75
N GLN A 43 -3.06 7.98 -7.07
CA GLN A 43 -4.33 7.74 -7.78
C GLN A 43 -4.85 6.31 -7.61
N LEU A 44 -3.95 5.34 -7.51
CA LEU A 44 -4.29 3.92 -7.30
C LEU A 44 -4.52 3.57 -5.82
N GLY A 45 -4.38 4.54 -4.91
CA GLY A 45 -4.56 4.36 -3.47
C GLY A 45 -3.39 3.64 -2.78
N TYR A 46 -2.21 3.62 -3.42
CA TYR A 46 -1.00 3.07 -2.81
C TYR A 46 -0.30 4.11 -1.95
N VAL A 47 0.22 3.64 -0.81
CA VAL A 47 1.10 4.41 0.06
C VAL A 47 2.51 3.86 -0.05
N HIS A 48 3.46 4.74 -0.35
CA HIS A 48 4.88 4.41 -0.35
C HIS A 48 5.40 4.30 1.09
N MET A 49 6.05 3.18 1.41
CA MET A 49 6.81 3.01 2.66
C MET A 49 8.23 3.56 2.47
N PRO A 50 8.77 4.37 3.41
CA PRO A 50 10.16 4.82 3.33
C PRO A 50 11.13 3.63 3.26
N HIS A 51 11.99 3.61 2.25
CA HIS A 51 13.08 2.64 2.14
C HIS A 51 14.42 3.32 2.46
N PRO A 52 15.23 2.79 3.37
CA PRO A 52 16.57 3.31 3.64
C PRO A 52 17.50 3.12 2.43
N GLN A 53 18.58 3.91 2.36
CA GLN A 53 19.57 3.76 1.29
C GLN A 53 20.41 2.50 1.51
N TYR A 54 20.70 1.77 0.43
CA TYR A 54 21.58 0.61 0.42
C TYR A 54 21.17 -0.50 1.42
N SER A 55 19.87 -0.79 1.52
CA SER A 55 19.32 -1.83 2.41
C SER A 55 18.60 -2.96 1.66
N PRO A 56 19.33 -3.73 0.83
CA PRO A 56 18.76 -4.87 0.11
C PRO A 56 18.23 -5.97 1.05
N ASP A 57 18.77 -6.07 2.26
CA ASP A 57 18.32 -6.97 3.33
C ASP A 57 16.87 -6.71 3.78
N ILE A 58 16.38 -5.48 3.63
CA ILE A 58 15.01 -5.09 3.99
C ILE A 58 14.05 -5.32 2.82
N SER A 59 14.58 -5.35 1.59
CA SER A 59 13.80 -5.63 0.39
C SER A 59 13.55 -7.13 0.28
N SER A 60 12.28 -7.55 0.35
CA SER A 60 11.94 -8.96 0.18
C SER A 60 12.34 -9.50 -1.19
N CYS A 61 12.31 -8.65 -2.22
CA CYS A 61 12.68 -9.00 -3.59
C CYS A 61 14.18 -9.27 -3.74
N ASP A 62 15.02 -8.58 -2.98
CA ASP A 62 16.47 -8.74 -3.07
C ASP A 62 16.98 -9.79 -2.07
N TYR A 63 16.44 -9.82 -0.84
CA TYR A 63 16.90 -10.74 0.20
C TYR A 63 16.50 -12.20 -0.05
N HIS A 64 15.25 -12.47 -0.47
CA HIS A 64 14.73 -13.85 -0.55
C HIS A 64 15.06 -14.57 -1.86
N TYR A 65 15.47 -13.84 -2.89
CA TYR A 65 15.76 -14.40 -4.21
C TYR A 65 17.27 -14.60 -4.48
N LEU A 66 18.11 -14.38 -3.47
CA LEU A 66 19.54 -14.71 -3.49
C LEU A 66 19.81 -16.18 -3.17
#